data_AF-A0AAP4UYZ6-F1
#
_entry.id   AF-A0AAP4UYZ6-F1
#
_cell.length_a   1.000
_cell.length_b   1.000
_cell.length_c   1.000
_cell.angle_alpha   90.00
_cell.angle_beta   90.00
_cell.angle_gamma   90.00
#
_symmetry.space_group_name_H-M   'P 1'
#
loop_
_entity.id
_entity.type
_entity.pdbx_description
1 polymer ?
#
loop_
_entity_poly.entity_id
_entity_poly.type
_entity_poly.pdbx_seq_one_letter_code
_entity_poly.pdbx_strand_id
1 'polypeptide(L)'
;MKLFDKYSVNGNFTNYSLESMLKDLNIDSKLINEIIIRNSISSLTKEFIEKLKKTDESDNHINLILEFFLLADRMKPISCDKKTLSKLTGLSERQIDEKRRARKLPFIQLSGGNESGRKIIVYDPVEVINYIHKDKVKVIA
;
A
#
# COMPACT_ATOMS: atom_id res chain seq x y z
N MET A 1 17.89 -14.23 14.65
CA MET A 1 16.88 -14.53 15.70
C MET A 1 15.70 -13.64 15.42
N LYS A 2 14.50 -14.22 15.34
CA LYS A 2 13.29 -13.44 15.06
C LYS A 2 12.99 -12.51 16.21
N LEU A 3 12.44 -11.34 15.88
CA LEU A 3 12.04 -10.37 16.90
C LEU A 3 11.00 -10.97 17.86
N PHE A 4 10.05 -11.78 17.38
CA PHE A 4 9.10 -12.47 18.26
C PHE A 4 9.81 -13.29 19.35
N ASP A 5 10.78 -14.11 18.96
CA ASP A 5 11.48 -15.01 19.89
C ASP A 5 12.30 -14.21 20.90
N LYS A 6 12.91 -13.09 20.47
CA LYS A 6 13.71 -12.21 21.31
C LYS A 6 12.89 -11.51 22.41
N TYR A 7 11.69 -11.02 22.07
CA TYR A 7 10.90 -10.16 22.96
C TYR A 7 9.75 -10.87 23.68
N SER A 8 9.46 -12.13 23.33
CA SER A 8 8.43 -12.90 24.02
C SER A 8 8.91 -13.37 25.39
N VAL A 9 8.05 -13.22 26.41
CA VAL A 9 8.31 -13.72 27.75
C VAL A 9 7.51 -15.00 27.94
N ASN A 10 8.19 -16.14 28.11
CA ASN A 10 7.56 -17.47 28.20
C ASN A 10 6.65 -17.77 26.99
N GLY A 11 7.03 -17.32 25.79
CA GLY A 11 6.23 -17.49 24.57
C GLY A 11 5.08 -16.50 24.41
N ASN A 12 4.86 -15.60 25.37
CA ASN A 12 3.82 -14.58 25.29
C ASN A 12 4.37 -13.23 24.81
N PHE A 13 3.74 -12.68 23.77
CA PHE A 13 4.06 -11.37 23.23
C PHE A 13 3.04 -10.34 23.70
N THR A 14 3.42 -9.53 24.69
CA THR A 14 2.54 -8.55 25.35
C THR A 14 2.77 -7.12 24.80
N ASN A 15 2.01 -6.14 25.29
CA ASN A 15 2.31 -4.73 25.00
C ASN A 15 3.69 -4.31 25.51
N TYR A 16 4.15 -4.88 26.63
CA TYR A 16 5.51 -4.66 27.11
C TYR A 16 6.56 -5.23 26.15
N SER A 17 6.32 -6.41 25.58
CA SER A 17 7.16 -7.01 24.53
C SER A 17 7.20 -6.12 23.28
N LEU A 18 6.04 -5.60 22.85
CA LEU A 18 5.94 -4.67 21.72
C LEU A 18 6.74 -3.39 21.98
N GLU A 19 6.55 -2.77 23.14
CA GLU A 19 7.24 -1.55 23.53
C GLU A 19 8.77 -1.74 23.53
N SER A 20 9.23 -2.84 24.12
CA SER A 20 10.66 -3.18 24.19
C SER A 20 11.25 -3.40 22.79
N MET A 21 10.54 -4.12 21.93
CA MET A 21 10.94 -4.35 20.53
C MET A 21 11.08 -3.04 19.76
N LEU A 22 10.10 -2.13 19.88
CA LEU A 22 10.13 -0.86 19.15
C LEU A 22 11.23 0.07 19.67
N LYS A 23 11.50 0.06 20.99
CA LYS A 23 12.61 0.82 21.59
C LYS A 23 13.96 0.37 21.05
N ASP A 24 14.20 -0.94 20.98
CA ASP A 24 15.46 -1.50 20.46
C ASP A 24 15.66 -1.24 18.96
N LEU A 25 14.55 -1.10 18.20
CA LEU A 25 14.58 -0.65 16.81
C LEU A 25 14.80 0.88 16.67
N ASN A 26 15.16 1.57 17.76
CA ASN A 26 15.37 3.02 17.82
C ASN A 26 14.15 3.85 17.37
N ILE A 27 12.94 3.36 17.62
CA ILE A 27 11.72 4.13 17.33
C ILE A 27 11.47 5.12 18.47
N ASP A 28 11.14 6.36 18.10
CA ASP A 28 10.84 7.42 19.05
C ASP A 28 9.67 7.05 19.98
N SER A 29 9.82 7.34 21.28
CA SER A 29 8.84 6.98 22.31
C SER A 29 7.44 7.55 22.06
N LYS A 30 7.33 8.71 21.41
CA LYS A 30 6.05 9.29 20.99
C LYS A 30 5.34 8.43 19.95
N LEU A 31 6.10 7.87 19.00
CA LEU A 31 5.57 6.97 17.97
C LEU A 31 5.19 5.62 18.56
N ILE A 32 5.96 5.11 19.53
CA ILE A 32 5.68 3.84 20.21
C ILE A 32 4.29 3.86 20.85
N ASN A 33 3.96 4.93 21.59
CA ASN A 33 2.65 5.06 22.24
C ASN A 33 1.50 5.05 21.22
N GLU A 34 1.65 5.80 20.12
CA GLU A 34 0.69 5.79 19.01
C GLU A 34 0.53 4.39 18.41
N ILE A 35 1.63 3.67 18.20
CA ILE A 35 1.61 2.31 17.64
C ILE A 35 0.87 1.35 18.59
N ILE A 36 1.16 1.38 19.90
CA ILE A 36 0.52 0.51 20.89
C ILE A 36 -1.00 0.74 20.92
N ILE A 37 -1.43 2.01 20.96
CA ILE A 37 -2.86 2.36 20.95
C ILE A 37 -3.50 1.86 19.65
N ARG A 38 -2.90 2.18 18.50
CA ARG A 38 -3.44 1.84 17.17
C ARG A 38 -3.42 0.35 16.90
N ASN A 39 -2.48 -0.42 17.47
CA ASN A 39 -2.42 -1.87 17.31
C ASN A 39 -3.69 -2.57 17.83
N SER A 40 -4.45 -1.96 18.72
CA SER A 40 -5.74 -2.52 19.18
C SER A 40 -6.88 -2.36 18.15
N ILE A 41 -6.83 -1.30 17.33
CA ILE A 41 -7.94 -0.84 16.47
C ILE A 41 -7.67 -0.93 14.96
N SER A 42 -6.43 -0.77 14.53
CA SER A 42 -6.04 -0.68 13.12
C SER A 42 -5.61 -2.03 12.60
N SER A 43 -6.36 -2.60 11.64
CA SER A 43 -6.00 -3.85 10.96
C SER A 43 -4.64 -3.75 10.28
N LEU A 44 -4.35 -2.60 9.66
CA LEU A 44 -3.08 -2.34 8.99
C LEU A 44 -1.91 -2.34 9.98
N THR A 45 -2.09 -1.71 11.14
CA THR A 45 -1.06 -1.68 12.19
C THR A 45 -0.84 -3.07 12.78
N LYS A 46 -1.91 -3.86 12.98
CA LYS A 46 -1.81 -5.26 13.42
C LYS A 46 -1.00 -6.09 12.42
N GLU A 47 -1.31 -5.99 11.14
CA GLU A 47 -0.58 -6.74 10.10
C GLU A 47 0.89 -6.34 10.04
N PHE A 48 1.19 -5.04 10.18
CA PHE A 48 2.57 -4.55 10.26
C PHE A 48 3.34 -5.18 11.41
N ILE A 49 2.76 -5.17 12.62
CA ILE A 49 3.39 -5.76 13.80
C ILE A 49 3.56 -7.28 13.64
N GLU A 50 2.61 -7.98 13.03
CA GLU A 50 2.73 -9.42 12.78
C GLU A 50 3.81 -9.78 11.76
N LYS A 51 4.05 -8.94 10.74
CA LYS A 51 5.18 -9.14 9.84
C LYS A 51 6.51 -8.77 10.50
N LEU A 52 6.54 -7.68 11.27
CA LEU A 52 7.74 -7.25 12.00
C LEU A 52 8.20 -8.32 13.00
N LYS A 53 7.28 -8.95 13.74
CA LYS A 53 7.59 -10.09 14.62
C LYS A 53 8.34 -11.23 13.93
N LYS A 54 8.12 -11.43 12.63
CA LYS A 54 8.67 -12.55 11.85
C LYS A 54 10.01 -12.22 11.20
N THR A 55 10.43 -10.96 11.18
CA THR A 55 11.74 -10.56 10.65
C THR A 55 12.84 -10.89 11.65
N ASP A 56 14.03 -11.13 11.13
CA ASP A 56 15.25 -11.27 11.92
C ASP A 56 15.77 -9.90 12.32
N GLU A 57 16.43 -9.82 13.48
CA GLU A 57 17.02 -8.57 13.97
C GLU A 57 18.03 -7.93 13.00
N SER A 58 18.71 -8.75 12.19
CA SER A 58 19.65 -8.30 11.16
C SER A 58 18.99 -7.80 9.87
N ASP A 59 17.68 -7.97 9.72
CA ASP A 59 16.97 -7.59 8.51
C ASP A 59 16.88 -6.07 8.35
N ASN A 60 16.77 -5.63 7.10
CA ASN A 60 16.48 -4.23 6.81
C ASN A 60 15.00 -3.93 7.03
N HIS A 61 14.65 -3.59 8.27
CA HIS A 61 13.29 -3.22 8.67
C HIS A 61 12.73 -2.00 7.91
N ILE A 62 13.58 -1.18 7.26
CA ILE A 62 13.13 -0.06 6.40
C ILE A 62 12.31 -0.60 5.21
N ASN A 63 12.70 -1.75 4.63
CA ASN A 63 11.94 -2.34 3.53
C ASN A 63 10.53 -2.71 3.97
N LEU A 64 10.38 -3.29 5.17
CA LEU A 64 9.07 -3.60 5.73
C LEU A 64 8.24 -2.33 5.94
N ILE A 65 8.84 -1.26 6.47
CA ILE A 65 8.19 0.04 6.64
C ILE A 65 7.72 0.59 5.27
N LEU A 66 8.57 0.54 4.25
CA LEU A 66 8.25 1.00 2.90
C LEU A 66 7.12 0.18 2.27
N GLU A 67 7.11 -1.15 2.46
CA GLU A 67 6.02 -2.01 1.99
C GLU A 67 4.67 -1.61 2.59
N PHE A 68 4.63 -1.38 3.91
CA PHE A 68 3.40 -0.98 4.58
C PHE A 68 2.99 0.46 4.26
N PHE A 69 3.94 1.35 4.09
CA PHE A 69 3.68 2.70 3.60
C PHE A 69 3.03 2.65 2.21
N LEU A 70 3.60 1.87 1.28
CA LEU A 70 3.04 1.69 -0.05
C LEU A 70 1.69 0.99 -0.02
N LEU A 71 1.46 0.03 0.88
CA LEU A 71 0.16 -0.60 1.04
C LEU A 71 -0.88 0.40 1.51
N ALA A 72 -0.55 1.22 2.53
CA ALA A 72 -1.42 2.30 3.00
C ALA A 72 -1.73 3.33 1.92
N ASP A 73 -0.73 3.65 1.09
CA ASP A 73 -0.87 4.59 -0.03
C ASP A 73 -1.70 3.98 -1.18
N ARG A 74 -1.53 2.70 -1.49
CA ARG A 74 -2.32 1.97 -2.49
C ARG A 74 -3.81 1.90 -2.17
N MET A 75 -4.20 2.08 -0.90
CA MET A 75 -5.63 2.21 -0.54
C MET A 75 -6.22 3.54 -0.98
N LYS A 76 -5.40 4.50 -1.43
CA LYS A 76 -5.81 5.78 -1.99
C LYS A 76 -5.71 5.72 -3.51
N PRO A 77 -6.71 6.24 -4.23
CA PRO A 77 -6.59 6.32 -5.66
C PRO A 77 -5.53 7.37 -6.04
N ILE A 78 -4.68 7.04 -7.00
CA ILE A 78 -3.62 7.93 -7.48
C ILE A 78 -4.22 8.92 -8.46
N SER A 79 -3.94 10.19 -8.21
CA SER A 79 -4.30 11.30 -9.08
C SER A 79 -3.14 11.60 -10.04
N CYS A 80 -3.36 11.48 -11.35
CA CYS A 80 -2.35 11.81 -12.36
C CYS A 80 -2.98 12.45 -13.61
N ASP A 81 -2.17 13.07 -14.46
CA ASP A 81 -2.65 13.53 -15.76
C ASP A 81 -2.70 12.37 -16.78
N LYS A 82 -3.41 12.60 -17.89
CA LYS A 82 -3.60 11.59 -18.93
C LYS A 82 -2.28 11.14 -19.58
N LYS A 83 -1.29 12.03 -19.66
CA LYS A 83 0.06 11.75 -20.16
C LYS A 83 0.79 10.76 -19.28
N THR A 84 0.74 10.96 -17.96
CA THR A 84 1.36 10.08 -16.97
C THR A 84 0.69 8.71 -17.00
N LEU A 85 -0.65 8.67 -17.03
CA LEU A 85 -1.38 7.41 -17.14
C LEU A 85 -1.05 6.64 -18.42
N SER A 86 -0.90 7.34 -19.55
CA SER A 86 -0.50 6.75 -20.83
C SER A 86 0.85 6.03 -20.73
N LYS A 87 1.83 6.64 -20.06
CA LYS A 87 3.15 6.03 -19.81
C LYS A 87 3.05 4.79 -18.91
N LEU A 88 2.27 4.87 -17.84
CA LEU A 88 2.14 3.78 -16.86
C LEU A 88 1.39 2.56 -17.40
N THR A 89 0.40 2.77 -18.26
CA THR A 89 -0.46 1.70 -18.79
C THR A 89 0.01 1.18 -20.15
N GLY A 90 0.88 1.90 -20.85
CA GLY A 90 1.26 1.62 -22.23
C GLY A 90 0.15 1.89 -23.26
N LEU A 91 -0.98 2.47 -22.85
CA LEU A 91 -2.09 2.84 -23.72
C LEU A 91 -1.94 4.30 -24.16
N SER A 92 -2.33 4.63 -25.40
CA SER A 92 -2.42 6.04 -25.81
C SER A 92 -3.52 6.77 -25.05
N GLU A 93 -3.39 8.09 -24.92
CA GLU A 93 -4.40 8.97 -24.29
C GLU A 93 -5.81 8.76 -24.89
N ARG A 94 -5.90 8.55 -26.20
CA ARG A 94 -7.17 8.28 -26.91
C ARG A 94 -7.77 6.93 -26.53
N GLN A 95 -6.95 5.88 -26.46
CA GLN A 95 -7.39 4.54 -26.05
C GLN A 95 -7.88 4.52 -24.59
N ILE A 96 -7.23 5.30 -23.71
CA ILE A 96 -7.68 5.48 -22.33
C ILE A 96 -9.09 6.10 -22.30
N ASP A 97 -9.32 7.18 -23.06
CA ASP A 97 -10.64 7.82 -23.13
C ASP A 97 -11.72 6.94 -23.75
N GLU A 98 -11.39 6.17 -24.78
CA GLU A 98 -12.32 5.23 -25.43
C GLU A 98 -12.68 4.09 -24.48
N LYS A 99 -11.69 3.44 -23.84
CA LYS A 99 -11.95 2.39 -22.85
C LYS A 99 -12.71 2.91 -21.63
N ARG A 100 -12.38 4.11 -21.13
CA ARG A 100 -13.12 4.74 -20.01
C ARG A 100 -14.58 5.01 -20.39
N ARG A 101 -14.84 5.64 -21.54
CA ARG A 101 -16.21 5.94 -22.02
C ARG A 101 -17.02 4.67 -22.28
N ALA A 102 -16.37 3.63 -22.81
CA ALA A 102 -16.98 2.32 -23.00
C ALA A 102 -17.15 1.52 -21.69
N ARG A 103 -16.88 2.11 -20.51
CA ARG A 103 -16.90 1.46 -19.19
C ARG A 103 -15.97 0.24 -19.07
N LYS A 104 -14.96 0.16 -19.93
CA LYS A 104 -13.88 -0.84 -19.91
C LYS A 104 -12.71 -0.43 -19.01
N LEU A 105 -12.77 0.71 -18.33
CA LEU A 105 -11.84 1.10 -17.26
C LEU A 105 -12.63 1.87 -16.18
N PRO A 106 -13.54 1.20 -15.44
CA PRO A 106 -14.49 1.87 -14.54
C PRO A 106 -13.83 2.52 -13.31
N PHE A 107 -12.63 2.07 -12.95
CA PHE A 107 -11.82 2.58 -11.82
C PHE A 107 -11.13 3.91 -12.12
N ILE A 108 -11.18 4.37 -13.37
CA ILE A 108 -10.59 5.64 -13.80
C ILE A 108 -11.67 6.73 -13.75
N GLN A 109 -11.52 7.66 -12.81
CA GLN A 109 -12.42 8.79 -12.63
C GLN A 109 -11.78 10.10 -13.09
N LEU A 110 -12.61 11.03 -13.54
CA LEU A 110 -12.20 12.39 -13.87
C LEU A 110 -12.47 13.29 -12.67
N SER A 111 -11.45 13.97 -12.16
CA SER A 111 -11.61 15.11 -11.26
C SER A 111 -11.29 16.42 -11.97
N GLY A 112 -12.18 17.40 -11.87
CA GLY A 112 -12.03 18.74 -12.45
C GLY A 112 -13.37 19.33 -12.91
N GLY A 113 -13.70 20.53 -12.45
CA GLY A 113 -14.85 21.31 -12.93
C GLY A 113 -14.57 21.98 -14.29
N ASN A 114 -15.64 22.45 -14.94
CA ASN A 114 -15.66 22.95 -16.32
C ASN A 114 -14.76 24.17 -16.61
N GLU A 115 -14.08 24.75 -15.63
CA GLU A 115 -13.54 26.11 -15.77
C GLU A 115 -12.07 26.23 -16.20
N SER A 116 -11.27 25.15 -16.26
CA SER A 116 -9.89 25.29 -16.77
C SER A 116 -9.23 23.95 -17.09
N GLY A 117 -9.71 23.25 -18.12
CA GLY A 117 -8.90 22.46 -19.05
C GLY A 117 -8.11 21.23 -18.55
N ARG A 118 -7.99 20.94 -17.25
CA ARG A 118 -7.25 19.76 -16.76
C ARG A 118 -8.17 18.73 -16.15
N LYS A 119 -8.39 17.68 -16.93
CA LYS A 119 -8.97 16.40 -16.51
C LYS A 119 -7.90 15.61 -15.75
N ILE A 120 -7.91 15.73 -14.44
CA ILE A 120 -7.08 14.90 -13.58
C ILE A 120 -7.73 13.52 -13.50
N ILE A 121 -6.94 12.48 -13.70
CA ILE A 121 -7.37 11.09 -13.69
C ILE A 121 -7.03 10.49 -12.32
N VAL A 122 -8.07 10.11 -11.59
CA VAL A 122 -7.96 9.40 -10.31
C VAL A 122 -8.17 7.91 -10.59
N TYR A 123 -7.18 7.07 -10.28
CA TYR A 123 -7.20 5.64 -10.61
C TYR A 123 -6.51 4.78 -9.53
N ASP A 124 -6.99 3.55 -9.36
CA ASP A 124 -6.31 2.52 -8.58
C ASP A 124 -5.34 1.75 -9.51
N PRO A 125 -4.02 1.77 -9.25
CA PRO A 125 -3.04 1.07 -10.08
C PRO A 125 -3.25 -0.45 -10.15
N VAL A 126 -3.63 -1.08 -9.05
CA VAL A 126 -3.79 -2.54 -8.98
C VAL A 126 -4.98 -2.97 -9.83
N GLU A 127 -6.12 -2.30 -9.68
CA GLU A 127 -7.32 -2.59 -10.48
C GLU A 127 -7.09 -2.30 -11.98
N VAL A 128 -6.42 -1.19 -12.31
CA VAL A 128 -6.09 -0.86 -13.70
C VAL A 128 -5.15 -1.88 -14.33
N ILE A 129 -4.09 -2.29 -13.63
CA ILE A 129 -3.15 -3.32 -14.11
C ILE A 129 -3.89 -4.66 -14.24
N ASN A 130 -4.59 -5.10 -13.20
CA ASN A 130 -5.33 -6.35 -13.24
C ASN A 130 -6.32 -6.38 -14.42
N TYR A 131 -7.02 -5.28 -14.69
CA TYR A 131 -7.97 -5.21 -15.80
C TYR A 131 -7.30 -5.15 -17.18
N ILE A 132 -6.20 -4.40 -17.33
CA ILE A 132 -5.44 -4.36 -18.59
C ILE A 132 -4.84 -5.74 -18.91
N HIS A 133 -4.39 -6.46 -17.88
CA HIS A 133 -3.77 -7.77 -18.02
C HIS A 133 -4.77 -8.94 -17.94
N LYS A 134 -6.02 -8.70 -17.54
CA LYS A 134 -7.10 -9.70 -17.53
C LYS A 134 -7.32 -10.33 -18.90
N ASP A 135 -7.18 -9.53 -19.97
CA ASP A 135 -7.28 -10.00 -21.35
C ASP A 135 -6.01 -10.72 -21.85
N LYS A 136 -4.87 -10.56 -21.15
CA LYS A 136 -3.60 -11.23 -21.51
C LYS A 136 -3.47 -12.63 -20.90
N VAL A 137 -4.20 -12.96 -19.82
CA VAL A 137 -4.24 -14.31 -19.23
C VAL A 137 -5.44 -15.10 -19.77
N LYS A 138 -5.54 -15.17 -21.10
CA LYS A 138 -6.23 -16.24 -21.83
C LYS A 138 -5.30 -16.76 -22.93
N VAL A 139 -4.17 -17.32 -22.52
CA VAL A 139 -3.46 -18.32 -23.33
C VAL A 139 -3.17 -19.48 -22.40
N ILE A 140 -3.68 -20.64 -22.79
CA ILE A 140 -3.52 -22.04 -22.35
C ILE A 140 -4.96 -22.63 -22.36
N ALA A 141 -5.33 -23.56 -23.24
CA ALA A 141 -4.61 -24.38 -24.21
C ALA A 141 -5.44 -24.51 -25.50
#